data_AF-A0A2E7M9J0-F1
#
_entry.id   AF-A0A2E7M9J0-F1
#
_cell.length_a   1.000
_cell.length_b   1.000
_cell.length_c   1.000
_cell.angle_alpha   90.00
_cell.angle_beta   90.00
_cell.angle_gamma   90.00
#
_symmetry.space_group_name_H-M   'P 1'
#
loop_
_entity.id
_entity.type
_entity.pdbx_description
1 polymer ?
#
loop_
_entity_poly.entity_id
_entity_poly.type
_entity_poly.pdbx_seq_one_letter_code
_entity_poly.pdbx_strand_id
1 'polypeptide(L)'
;MNRIPSPSATPALLALVGLFVFSGCDENVGSGLLEAIPQSLDFGEVRVGETALTPLTLQNGGFQDVNVEAPVSTGDAADAFSVADQGWPYSLTQGDIVVLQVSFAPTATGAQESTVTIAYGGAVSLEVPVSGIGLVAEGTDADGDGYPDVEGGGDDCNDQDPLVNPGATELCDDAIDNDCDGTIDVGEDADSDGSDACIDCDDTSNTIYPGADELCDGLDNDCDQTVDEEVVISDWYTDQDGDGYGDSDSEPVSSCDEVPGSAPNGDDCDDQDEDIHPNAIEYCDYKDSNCNGEIVDHYLDDDGDGRPNCVDDDTGDDDDSAGDDDDAGDDDDSGDDDDSGDDDDS
;
A
#
# COMPACT_ATOMS: atom_id res chain seq x y z
N MET A 1 -6.74 27.01 18.55
CA MET A 1 -5.52 27.07 19.38
C MET A 1 -4.73 28.32 19.02
N ASN A 2 -4.39 29.16 20.01
CA ASN A 2 -3.62 30.40 19.83
C ASN A 2 -2.21 30.09 19.31
N ARG A 3 -1.88 30.45 18.08
CA ARG A 3 -0.49 30.55 17.62
C ARG A 3 0.01 31.98 17.87
N ILE A 4 1.01 32.06 18.73
CA ILE A 4 1.73 33.27 19.13
C ILE A 4 2.60 33.69 17.93
N PRO A 5 2.62 34.98 17.52
CA PRO A 5 3.56 35.43 16.50
C PRO A 5 4.99 35.43 17.05
N SER A 6 5.90 34.73 16.36
CA SER A 6 7.34 34.73 16.65
C SER A 6 7.90 36.15 16.49
N PRO A 7 8.76 36.62 17.40
CA PRO A 7 9.37 37.94 17.28
C PRO A 7 10.45 37.94 16.19
N SER A 8 10.24 38.78 15.18
CA SER A 8 11.28 39.22 14.24
C SER A 8 12.49 39.71 15.02
N ALA A 9 13.60 38.96 14.92
CA ALA A 9 14.86 39.30 15.54
C ALA A 9 15.57 40.34 14.67
N THR A 10 15.28 41.62 14.89
CA THR A 10 16.22 42.69 14.53
C THR A 10 17.54 42.44 15.27
N PRO A 11 18.68 42.22 14.58
CA PRO A 11 19.95 42.09 15.27
C PRO A 11 20.33 43.47 15.82
N ALA A 12 20.47 43.55 17.14
CA ALA A 12 20.98 44.73 17.81
C ALA A 12 22.48 44.86 17.48
N LEU A 13 22.82 45.88 16.69
CA LEU A 13 24.18 46.26 16.35
C LEU A 13 24.91 46.74 17.62
N LEU A 14 25.64 45.84 18.28
CA LEU A 14 26.53 46.18 19.38
C LEU A 14 27.86 46.68 18.80
N ALA A 15 27.97 47.99 18.58
CA ALA A 15 29.23 48.63 18.21
C ALA A 15 30.21 48.53 19.40
N LEU A 16 31.03 47.47 19.42
CA LEU A 16 32.16 47.36 20.33
C LEU A 16 33.25 48.30 19.82
N VAL A 17 33.29 49.53 20.36
CA VAL A 17 34.41 50.46 20.14
C VAL A 17 35.63 49.90 20.88
N GLY A 18 36.37 49.01 20.21
CA GLY A 18 37.69 48.57 20.65
C GLY A 18 38.66 49.74 20.51
N LEU A 19 38.88 50.49 21.59
CA LEU A 19 39.95 51.49 21.67
C LEU A 19 41.30 50.75 21.64
N PHE A 20 41.86 50.57 20.45
CA PHE A 20 43.23 50.08 20.29
C PHE A 20 44.21 51.23 20.49
N VAL A 21 45.04 51.09 21.52
CA VAL A 21 46.19 51.96 21.78
C VAL A 21 47.33 51.48 20.88
N PHE A 22 47.66 52.24 19.84
CA PHE A 22 48.84 51.96 19.01
C PHE A 22 50.12 52.10 19.86
N SER A 23 50.67 50.97 20.30
CA SER A 23 52.00 50.90 20.89
C SER A 23 53.03 50.76 19.79
N GLY A 24 53.48 51.90 19.25
CA GLY A 24 54.61 51.94 18.31
C GLY A 24 54.63 53.22 17.49
N CYS A 25 55.26 54.27 18.02
CA CYS A 25 55.68 55.40 17.20
C CYS A 25 56.85 54.93 16.31
N ASP A 26 56.57 54.49 15.10
CA ASP A 26 57.53 54.60 14.00
C ASP A 26 57.25 55.94 13.31
N GLU A 27 58.18 56.88 13.39
CA GLU A 27 58.02 58.28 12.98
C GLU A 27 58.07 58.46 11.45
N ASN A 28 57.54 57.50 10.69
CA ASN A 28 57.64 57.50 9.23
C ASN A 28 56.37 57.06 8.49
N VAL A 29 55.18 57.41 8.98
CA VAL A 29 53.90 57.18 8.26
C VAL A 29 53.39 58.49 7.67
N GLY A 30 54.07 58.96 6.62
CA GLY A 30 53.70 60.14 5.83
C GLY A 30 52.69 59.86 4.71
N SER A 31 52.22 58.63 4.56
CA SER A 31 51.18 58.25 3.59
C SER A 31 49.84 58.13 4.30
N GLY A 32 48.77 58.65 3.70
CA GLY A 32 47.41 58.39 4.18
C GLY A 32 47.19 56.88 4.34
N LEU A 33 46.64 56.46 5.47
CA LEU A 33 46.43 55.06 5.82
C LEU A 33 44.93 54.83 5.98
N LEU A 34 44.34 54.06 5.07
CA LEU A 34 42.93 53.72 5.10
C LEU A 34 42.76 52.27 5.56
N GLU A 35 41.92 52.04 6.55
CA GLU A 35 41.61 50.72 7.09
C GLU A 35 40.11 50.41 6.95
N ALA A 36 39.78 49.15 6.66
CA ALA A 36 38.43 48.61 6.61
C ALA A 36 38.14 47.73 7.84
N ILE A 37 36.97 47.95 8.45
CA ILE A 37 36.51 47.21 9.63
C ILE A 37 35.04 46.78 9.38
N PRO A 38 34.75 45.48 9.31
CA PRO A 38 35.68 44.35 9.32
C PRO A 38 36.58 44.27 8.06
N GLN A 39 37.63 43.45 8.09
CA GLN A 39 38.56 43.27 6.96
C GLN A 39 37.99 42.40 5.82
N SER A 40 36.89 41.70 6.06
CA SER A 40 36.12 40.94 5.07
C SER A 40 34.64 40.98 5.44
N LEU A 41 33.76 40.81 4.45
CA LEU A 41 32.32 40.73 4.66
C LEU A 41 31.80 39.37 4.20
N ASP A 42 31.07 38.70 5.09
CA ASP A 42 30.30 37.51 4.75
C ASP A 42 28.82 37.85 4.91
N PHE A 43 28.07 37.73 3.82
CA PHE A 43 26.65 38.00 3.78
C PHE A 43 25.81 36.78 4.17
N GLY A 44 26.43 35.61 4.34
CA GLY A 44 25.74 34.36 4.60
C GLY A 44 24.84 33.96 3.42
N GLU A 45 23.68 33.39 3.75
CA GLU A 45 22.70 32.92 2.78
C GLU A 45 21.69 34.02 2.43
N VAL A 46 21.53 34.29 1.14
CA VAL A 46 20.56 35.25 0.61
C VAL A 46 19.87 34.63 -0.59
N ARG A 47 18.53 34.69 -0.63
CA ARG A 47 17.77 34.12 -1.75
C ARG A 47 18.00 34.94 -3.03
N VAL A 48 18.02 34.26 -4.17
CA VAL A 48 18.07 34.93 -5.49
C VAL A 48 16.88 35.88 -5.61
N GLY A 49 17.16 37.13 -5.97
CA GLY A 49 16.16 38.21 -6.06
C GLY A 49 16.03 39.08 -4.80
N GLU A 50 16.61 38.67 -3.67
CA GLU A 50 16.70 39.50 -2.46
C GLU A 50 18.00 40.31 -2.40
N THR A 51 18.11 41.21 -1.40
CA THR A 51 19.32 42.00 -1.17
C THR A 51 19.62 42.08 0.31
N ALA A 52 20.82 41.64 0.71
CA ALA A 52 21.35 41.83 2.05
C ALA A 52 22.28 43.05 2.08
N LEU A 53 22.25 43.81 3.18
CA LEU A 53 23.11 44.97 3.41
C LEU A 53 23.97 44.74 4.66
N THR A 54 25.27 44.96 4.53
CA THR A 54 26.23 44.85 5.64
C THR A 54 27.05 46.14 5.74
N PRO A 55 27.19 46.72 6.94
CA PRO A 55 27.99 47.92 7.13
C PRO A 55 29.50 47.61 7.06
N LEU A 56 30.23 48.42 6.31
CA LEU A 56 31.70 48.43 6.26
C LEU A 56 32.21 49.78 6.78
N THR A 57 32.97 49.78 7.86
CA THR A 57 33.55 51.00 8.40
C THR A 57 34.90 51.26 7.76
N LEU A 58 35.07 52.45 7.18
CA LEU A 58 36.38 52.95 6.75
C LEU A 58 36.90 53.99 7.74
N GLN A 59 38.17 53.88 8.11
CA GLN A 59 38.83 54.81 9.00
C GLN A 59 40.14 55.33 8.39
N ASN A 60 40.34 56.65 8.38
CA ASN A 60 41.64 57.24 8.09
C ASN A 60 42.50 57.23 9.37
N GLY A 61 43.34 56.22 9.51
CA GLY A 61 44.31 56.10 10.61
C GLY A 61 45.58 56.92 10.41
N GLY A 62 45.74 57.58 9.25
CA GLY A 62 46.92 58.38 8.91
C GLY A 62 46.88 59.81 9.44
N PHE A 63 47.96 60.56 9.17
CA PHE A 63 48.12 61.97 9.53
C PHE A 63 47.89 62.94 8.35
N GLN A 64 47.42 62.43 7.21
CA GLN A 64 47.14 63.19 6.00
C GLN A 64 45.72 62.90 5.54
N ASP A 65 45.10 63.89 4.89
CA ASP A 65 43.79 63.72 4.27
C ASP A 65 43.87 62.67 3.16
N VAL A 66 42.87 61.80 3.10
CA VAL A 66 42.77 60.72 2.11
C VAL A 66 41.58 60.99 1.20
N ASN A 67 41.83 61.15 -0.10
CA ASN A 67 40.77 61.15 -1.11
C ASN A 67 40.40 59.71 -1.45
N VAL A 68 39.14 59.34 -1.22
CA VAL A 68 38.59 58.02 -1.51
C VAL A 68 37.75 58.10 -2.78
N GLU A 69 38.03 57.21 -3.72
CA GLU A 69 37.28 57.09 -4.98
C GLU A 69 36.13 56.09 -4.84
N ALA A 70 35.26 56.04 -5.86
CA ALA A 70 34.14 55.10 -5.89
C ALA A 70 34.66 53.66 -5.79
N PRO A 71 34.19 52.85 -4.83
CA PRO A 71 34.55 51.44 -4.73
C PRO A 71 34.10 50.65 -5.96
N VAL A 72 34.90 49.68 -6.37
CA VAL A 72 34.60 48.80 -7.51
C VAL A 72 34.71 47.35 -7.06
N SER A 73 33.65 46.57 -7.27
CA SER A 73 33.67 45.11 -7.09
C SER A 73 34.39 44.46 -8.26
N THR A 74 35.29 43.52 -7.99
CA THR A 74 36.08 42.80 -9.01
C THR A 74 36.04 41.29 -8.76
N GLY A 75 36.08 40.51 -9.85
CA GLY A 75 35.95 39.04 -9.81
C GLY A 75 34.74 38.53 -10.57
N ASP A 76 34.57 37.21 -10.59
CA ASP A 76 33.55 36.53 -11.41
C ASP A 76 32.12 36.80 -10.92
N ALA A 77 31.92 37.06 -9.63
CA ALA A 77 30.63 37.40 -9.03
C ALA A 77 30.48 38.91 -8.72
N ALA A 78 31.28 39.78 -9.35
CA ALA A 78 31.30 41.22 -9.04
C ALA A 78 29.92 41.90 -9.16
N ASP A 79 29.10 41.47 -10.11
CA ASP A 79 27.77 42.05 -10.35
C ASP A 79 26.78 41.80 -9.18
N ALA A 80 27.05 40.81 -8.33
CA ALA A 80 26.24 40.51 -7.15
C ALA A 80 26.57 41.41 -5.94
N PHE A 81 27.70 42.13 -5.97
CA PHE A 81 28.16 42.98 -4.87
C PHE A 81 28.21 44.45 -5.29
N SER A 82 27.59 45.33 -4.51
CA SER A 82 27.64 46.77 -4.78
C SER A 82 27.90 47.58 -3.51
N VAL A 83 28.44 48.79 -3.66
CA VAL A 83 28.61 49.73 -2.55
C VAL A 83 27.73 50.94 -2.81
N ALA A 84 26.93 51.32 -1.81
CA ALA A 84 26.02 52.46 -1.94
C ALA A 84 26.77 53.74 -2.31
N ASP A 85 26.24 54.50 -3.28
CA ASP A 85 26.79 55.81 -3.63
C ASP A 85 26.66 56.78 -2.44
N GLN A 86 27.80 57.38 -2.05
CA GLN A 86 27.87 58.37 -0.99
C GLN A 86 28.42 59.71 -1.49
N GLY A 87 28.42 59.95 -2.81
CA GLY A 87 28.91 61.18 -3.41
C GLY A 87 30.42 61.14 -3.67
N TRP A 88 30.90 60.09 -4.33
CA TRP A 88 32.31 59.90 -4.66
C TRP A 88 32.82 60.89 -5.73
N PRO A 89 34.10 61.29 -5.71
CA PRO A 89 35.08 61.05 -4.65
C PRO A 89 34.88 62.01 -3.47
N TYR A 90 35.30 61.58 -2.27
CA TYR A 90 35.30 62.45 -1.08
C TYR A 90 36.56 62.31 -0.24
N SER A 91 36.83 63.32 0.60
CA SER A 91 38.05 63.43 1.40
C SER A 91 37.76 63.08 2.86
N LEU A 92 38.52 62.14 3.42
CA LEU A 92 38.55 61.81 4.84
C LEU A 92 39.73 62.50 5.50
N THR A 93 39.48 63.39 6.44
CA THR A 93 40.53 64.02 7.25
C THR A 93 41.08 63.05 8.29
N GLN A 94 42.16 63.45 8.98
CA GLN A 94 42.78 62.62 10.00
C GLN A 94 41.76 62.17 11.07
N GLY A 95 41.66 60.86 11.26
CA GLY A 95 40.79 60.26 12.27
C GLY A 95 39.31 60.19 11.89
N ASP A 96 38.93 60.64 10.69
CA ASP A 96 37.56 60.52 10.21
C ASP A 96 37.18 59.04 10.02
N ILE A 97 35.91 58.77 10.31
CA ILE A 97 35.28 57.47 10.18
C ILE A 97 34.03 57.63 9.31
N VAL A 98 33.86 56.73 8.36
CA VAL A 98 32.68 56.65 7.50
C VAL A 98 32.18 55.22 7.46
N VAL A 99 30.85 55.05 7.42
CA VAL A 99 30.22 53.73 7.32
C VAL A 99 29.61 53.61 5.93
N LEU A 100 30.14 52.68 5.15
CA LEU A 100 29.61 52.28 3.85
C LEU A 100 28.56 51.18 4.05
N GLN A 101 27.58 51.15 3.16
CA GLN A 101 26.65 50.03 3.05
C GLN A 101 27.04 49.23 1.82
N VAL A 102 27.48 47.99 2.05
CA VAL A 102 27.79 47.04 0.97
C VAL A 102 26.60 46.11 0.84
N SER A 103 26.14 45.89 -0.39
CA SER A 103 25.02 45.00 -0.70
C SER A 103 25.49 43.71 -1.33
N PHE A 104 24.80 42.62 -1.04
CA PHE A 104 24.86 41.37 -1.79
C PHE A 104 23.46 41.04 -2.33
N ALA A 105 23.35 40.91 -3.65
CA ALA A 105 22.14 40.57 -4.38
C ALA A 105 22.45 39.43 -5.36
N PRO A 106 22.39 38.15 -4.92
CA PRO A 106 22.74 37.02 -5.77
C PRO A 106 21.77 36.90 -6.96
N THR A 107 22.32 36.69 -8.16
CA THR A 107 21.54 36.41 -9.38
C THR A 107 21.54 34.93 -9.77
N ALA A 108 22.26 34.10 -9.01
CA ALA A 108 22.38 32.66 -9.21
C ALA A 108 22.57 31.97 -7.86
N THR A 109 22.26 30.68 -7.79
CA THR A 109 22.48 29.88 -6.59
C THR A 109 23.95 29.49 -6.42
N GLY A 110 24.32 29.13 -5.18
CA GLY A 110 25.67 28.68 -4.84
C GLY A 110 26.57 29.78 -4.26
N ALA A 111 27.80 29.39 -3.92
CA ALA A 111 28.78 30.29 -3.32
C ALA A 111 29.29 31.33 -4.32
N GLN A 112 29.32 32.59 -3.89
CA GLN A 112 29.75 33.74 -4.66
C GLN A 112 30.80 34.52 -3.87
N GLU A 113 31.96 34.75 -4.48
CA GLU A 113 33.07 35.49 -3.88
C GLU A 113 33.57 36.58 -4.83
N SER A 114 33.91 37.73 -4.26
CA SER A 114 34.44 38.89 -5.00
C SER A 114 35.34 39.72 -4.08
N THR A 115 35.96 40.76 -4.63
CA THR A 115 36.75 41.73 -3.88
C THR A 115 36.21 43.13 -4.14
N VAL A 116 35.83 43.84 -3.07
CA VAL A 116 35.55 45.27 -3.14
C VAL A 116 36.89 46.03 -3.09
N THR A 117 37.23 46.71 -4.18
CA THR A 117 38.45 47.50 -4.33
C THR A 117 38.16 48.97 -4.12
N ILE A 118 38.81 49.58 -3.14
CA ILE A 118 38.66 51.01 -2.79
C ILE A 118 39.96 51.73 -3.12
N ALA A 119 39.96 52.56 -4.17
CA ALA A 119 41.13 53.35 -4.54
C ALA A 119 41.23 54.60 -3.66
N TYR A 120 42.43 54.90 -3.17
CA TYR A 120 42.66 56.08 -2.34
C TYR A 120 44.08 56.64 -2.51
N GLY A 121 44.23 57.94 -2.27
CA GLY A 121 45.55 58.61 -2.33
C GLY A 121 46.24 58.51 -3.70
N GLY A 122 45.47 58.26 -4.77
CA GLY A 122 45.93 58.19 -6.16
C GLY A 122 46.37 56.81 -6.65
N ALA A 123 47.35 56.17 -5.98
CA ALA A 123 47.94 54.92 -6.46
C ALA A 123 47.85 53.75 -5.47
N VAL A 124 47.05 53.89 -4.41
CA VAL A 124 46.87 52.86 -3.39
C VAL A 124 45.45 52.30 -3.48
N SER A 125 45.32 51.00 -3.28
CA SER A 125 44.03 50.31 -3.18
C SER A 125 43.93 49.58 -1.85
N LEU A 126 42.72 49.60 -1.27
CA LEU A 126 42.32 48.74 -0.17
C LEU A 126 41.40 47.66 -0.74
N GLU A 127 41.72 46.39 -0.48
CA GLU A 127 40.96 45.24 -0.93
C GLU A 127 40.18 44.64 0.24
N VAL A 128 38.87 44.51 0.08
CA VAL A 128 37.98 43.91 1.08
C VAL A 128 37.32 42.69 0.43
N PRO A 129 37.71 41.47 0.80
CA PRO A 129 37.04 40.26 0.34
C PRO A 129 35.57 40.25 0.78
N VAL A 130 34.69 39.89 -0.15
CA VAL A 130 33.26 39.74 0.09
C VAL A 130 32.79 38.36 -0.37
N SER A 131 31.97 37.72 0.44
CA SER A 131 31.41 36.39 0.17
C SER A 131 29.93 36.31 0.52
N GLY A 132 29.21 35.43 -0.16
CA GLY A 132 27.83 35.09 0.16
C GLY A 132 27.40 33.83 -0.58
N ILE A 133 26.26 33.28 -0.20
CA ILE A 133 25.65 32.11 -0.86
C ILE A 133 24.28 32.52 -1.39
N GLY A 134 24.08 32.36 -2.69
CA GLY A 134 22.77 32.47 -3.31
C GLY A 134 21.93 31.22 -3.04
N LEU A 135 20.78 31.36 -2.41
CA LEU A 135 19.79 30.29 -2.30
C LEU A 135 18.76 30.37 -3.44
N VAL A 136 18.06 29.28 -3.69
CA VAL A 136 16.86 29.28 -4.55
C VAL A 136 15.89 30.39 -4.10
N ALA A 137 15.21 31.01 -5.06
CA ALA A 137 14.14 31.96 -4.75
C ALA A 137 13.05 31.26 -3.94
N GLU A 138 12.19 31.98 -3.21
CA GLU A 138 10.96 31.35 -2.69
C GLU A 138 10.12 30.88 -3.88
N GLY A 139 9.72 29.61 -3.87
CA GLY A 139 8.70 29.10 -4.78
C GLY A 139 7.37 29.82 -4.57
N THR A 140 6.58 29.86 -5.63
CA THR A 140 5.18 30.26 -5.54
C THR A 140 4.34 29.05 -5.20
N ASP A 141 3.26 29.29 -4.46
CA ASP A 141 2.15 28.36 -4.24
C ASP A 141 1.01 28.93 -5.11
N ALA A 142 0.92 28.47 -6.35
CA ALA A 142 0.08 29.08 -7.37
C ALA A 142 -1.35 28.54 -7.39
N ASP A 143 -1.59 27.33 -6.90
CA ASP A 143 -2.94 26.78 -6.73
C ASP A 143 -3.52 26.92 -5.31
N GLY A 144 -2.70 27.24 -4.32
CA GLY A 144 -3.10 27.60 -2.96
C GLY A 144 -3.28 26.42 -2.01
N ASP A 145 -2.67 25.27 -2.29
CA ASP A 145 -2.73 24.07 -1.45
C ASP A 145 -1.74 24.12 -0.26
N GLY A 146 -0.78 25.06 -0.29
CA GLY A 146 0.24 25.28 0.73
C GLY A 146 1.60 24.66 0.42
N TYR A 147 1.79 24.07 -0.76
CA TYR A 147 3.03 23.51 -1.25
C TYR A 147 3.59 24.37 -2.40
N PRO A 148 4.79 24.96 -2.25
CA PRO A 148 5.38 25.74 -3.32
C PRO A 148 6.00 24.87 -4.42
N ASP A 149 6.15 25.46 -5.60
CA ASP A 149 6.75 24.83 -6.78
C ASP A 149 8.20 24.33 -6.57
N VAL A 150 8.53 23.20 -7.22
CA VAL A 150 9.87 22.60 -7.19
C VAL A 150 10.98 23.48 -7.78
N GLU A 151 10.69 24.38 -8.73
CA GLU A 151 11.70 25.27 -9.34
C GLU A 151 12.17 26.35 -8.34
N GLY A 152 11.28 26.78 -7.46
CA GLY A 152 11.54 27.64 -6.30
C GLY A 152 11.94 26.89 -5.03
N GLY A 153 12.28 25.60 -5.15
CA GLY A 153 12.76 24.79 -4.03
C GLY A 153 11.69 24.41 -3.01
N GLY A 154 10.42 24.39 -3.41
CA GLY A 154 9.39 23.61 -2.74
C GLY A 154 9.37 22.16 -3.24
N ASP A 155 8.31 21.44 -2.90
CA ASP A 155 8.17 20.00 -3.14
C ASP A 155 6.97 19.67 -4.04
N ASP A 156 6.26 20.68 -4.56
CA ASP A 156 5.09 20.51 -5.44
C ASP A 156 5.49 20.21 -6.90
N CYS A 157 5.15 19.01 -7.35
CA CYS A 157 5.41 18.51 -8.69
C CYS A 157 4.45 19.07 -9.77
N ASN A 158 3.32 19.67 -9.38
CA ASN A 158 2.42 20.41 -10.24
C ASN A 158 1.68 21.55 -9.49
N ASP A 159 2.37 22.68 -9.30
CA ASP A 159 1.92 23.94 -8.68
C ASP A 159 0.70 24.64 -9.36
N GLN A 160 0.03 23.96 -10.29
CA GLN A 160 -1.20 24.42 -10.92
C GLN A 160 -2.41 23.56 -10.57
N ASP A 161 -2.22 22.47 -9.83
CA ASP A 161 -3.26 21.51 -9.46
C ASP A 161 -3.19 21.17 -7.96
N PRO A 162 -4.14 21.67 -7.14
CA PRO A 162 -4.10 21.53 -5.68
C PRO A 162 -4.42 20.11 -5.17
N LEU A 163 -4.46 19.13 -6.08
CA LEU A 163 -4.59 17.70 -5.81
C LEU A 163 -3.30 16.94 -6.09
N VAL A 164 -2.27 17.62 -6.60
CA VAL A 164 -0.98 17.04 -6.97
C VAL A 164 0.08 17.71 -6.11
N ASN A 165 0.35 17.14 -4.94
CA ASN A 165 1.17 17.75 -3.93
C ASN A 165 1.71 16.71 -2.93
N PRO A 166 2.81 17.01 -2.20
CA PRO A 166 3.38 16.10 -1.21
C PRO A 166 2.38 15.51 -0.22
N GLY A 167 2.26 14.18 -0.24
CA GLY A 167 1.37 13.42 0.65
C GLY A 167 -0.12 13.53 0.30
N ALA A 168 -0.46 13.92 -0.94
CA ALA A 168 -1.77 13.63 -1.49
C ALA A 168 -2.01 12.11 -1.57
N THR A 169 -3.25 11.70 -1.87
CA THR A 169 -3.54 10.29 -2.14
C THR A 169 -3.40 10.05 -3.63
N GLU A 170 -2.65 9.02 -4.00
CA GLU A 170 -2.50 8.56 -5.39
C GLU A 170 -3.85 8.21 -6.02
N LEU A 171 -4.08 8.73 -7.23
CA LEU A 171 -5.23 8.43 -8.05
C LEU A 171 -4.80 7.48 -9.17
N CYS A 172 -5.19 6.22 -9.03
CA CYS A 172 -4.79 5.17 -9.96
C CYS A 172 -5.30 5.41 -11.39
N ASP A 173 -4.50 5.00 -12.38
CA ASP A 173 -4.75 5.04 -13.82
C ASP A 173 -4.80 6.44 -14.46
N ASP A 174 -4.35 7.49 -13.78
CA ASP A 174 -4.29 8.84 -14.34
C ASP A 174 -2.90 9.21 -14.90
N ALA A 175 -1.89 8.38 -14.61
CA ALA A 175 -0.49 8.56 -15.00
C ALA A 175 0.15 9.85 -14.46
N ILE A 176 -0.34 10.33 -13.33
CA ILE A 176 0.17 11.46 -12.57
C ILE A 176 0.75 10.90 -11.26
N ASP A 177 1.83 11.53 -10.81
CA ASP A 177 2.40 11.36 -9.46
C ASP A 177 1.65 12.38 -8.59
N ASN A 178 0.56 11.97 -7.93
CA ASN A 178 -0.30 12.89 -7.18
C ASN A 178 0.36 13.30 -5.87
N ASP A 179 1.13 12.42 -5.24
CA ASP A 179 1.73 12.64 -3.93
C ASP A 179 3.18 13.15 -3.98
N CYS A 180 3.71 13.34 -5.20
CA CYS A 180 5.04 13.84 -5.51
C CYS A 180 6.19 13.02 -4.89
N ASP A 181 6.02 11.71 -4.67
CA ASP A 181 7.04 10.82 -4.12
C ASP A 181 8.04 10.28 -5.17
N GLY A 182 7.74 10.51 -6.46
CA GLY A 182 8.54 10.10 -7.60
C GLY A 182 8.15 8.75 -8.21
N THR A 183 7.07 8.14 -7.73
CA THR A 183 6.36 7.03 -8.35
C THR A 183 5.07 7.52 -9.01
N ILE A 184 4.50 6.75 -9.92
CA ILE A 184 3.29 7.13 -10.66
C ILE A 184 2.32 5.97 -10.53
N ASP A 185 1.08 6.26 -10.11
CA ASP A 185 0.02 5.26 -9.93
C ASP A 185 0.45 4.13 -8.98
N VAL A 186 1.16 4.45 -7.89
CA VAL A 186 1.57 3.46 -6.86
C VAL A 186 1.01 3.88 -5.51
N GLY A 187 -0.02 3.18 -5.06
CA GLY A 187 -0.62 3.46 -3.75
C GLY A 187 0.29 3.12 -2.57
N GLU A 188 -0.14 3.52 -1.36
CA GLU A 188 0.42 2.93 -0.15
C GLU A 188 -0.05 1.47 -0.04
N ASP A 189 0.83 0.56 0.41
CA ASP A 189 0.49 -0.82 0.74
C ASP A 189 0.07 -0.88 2.22
N ALA A 190 -1.24 -0.83 2.48
CA ALA A 190 -1.76 -0.60 3.84
C ALA A 190 -1.77 -1.85 4.73
N ASP A 191 -1.76 -3.06 4.16
CA ASP A 191 -1.76 -4.32 4.89
C ASP A 191 -0.42 -5.10 4.84
N SER A 192 0.53 -4.61 4.04
CA SER A 192 1.89 -5.10 3.87
C SER A 192 2.03 -6.47 3.20
N ASP A 193 1.17 -6.81 2.23
CA ASP A 193 1.33 -8.01 1.41
C ASP A 193 2.25 -7.83 0.18
N GLY A 194 2.62 -6.59 -0.13
CA GLY A 194 3.50 -6.24 -1.25
C GLY A 194 2.78 -5.84 -2.53
N SER A 195 1.45 -5.73 -2.50
CA SER A 195 0.62 -5.09 -3.52
C SER A 195 0.21 -3.71 -3.03
N ASP A 196 0.32 -2.71 -3.89
CA ASP A 196 -0.08 -1.35 -3.55
C ASP A 196 -1.57 -1.13 -3.83
N ALA A 197 -2.17 -0.13 -3.16
CA ALA A 197 -3.59 0.19 -3.27
C ALA A 197 -4.12 0.43 -4.71
N CYS A 198 -3.25 0.63 -5.70
CA CYS A 198 -3.68 0.80 -7.09
C CYS A 198 -3.88 -0.50 -7.86
N ILE A 199 -3.26 -1.59 -7.42
CA ILE A 199 -3.40 -2.91 -8.06
C ILE A 199 -4.18 -3.86 -7.14
N ASP A 200 -4.15 -3.60 -5.83
CA ASP A 200 -4.86 -4.38 -4.83
C ASP A 200 -6.38 -4.13 -4.85
N CYS A 201 -7.16 -5.21 -4.94
CA CYS A 201 -8.62 -5.13 -4.91
C CYS A 201 -9.20 -4.97 -3.48
N ASP A 202 -8.44 -5.28 -2.43
CA ASP A 202 -8.71 -4.90 -1.03
C ASP A 202 -7.40 -4.71 -0.23
N ASP A 203 -6.79 -3.53 -0.39
CA ASP A 203 -5.57 -3.04 0.30
C ASP A 203 -5.64 -3.04 1.85
N THR A 204 -6.75 -3.50 2.43
CA THR A 204 -6.88 -3.67 3.88
C THR A 204 -6.75 -5.13 4.34
N SER A 205 -6.55 -6.05 3.41
CA SER A 205 -6.55 -7.50 3.60
C SER A 205 -5.40 -8.20 2.87
N ASN A 206 -4.35 -8.55 3.62
CA ASN A 206 -3.14 -9.24 3.11
C ASN A 206 -3.32 -10.68 2.56
N THR A 207 -4.56 -11.09 2.34
CA THR A 207 -4.97 -12.34 1.70
C THR A 207 -5.80 -12.09 0.44
N ILE A 208 -5.98 -10.85 0.03
CA ILE A 208 -6.72 -10.43 -1.14
C ILE A 208 -5.79 -9.51 -1.91
N TYR A 209 -5.09 -10.05 -2.90
CA TYR A 209 -4.12 -9.32 -3.70
C TYR A 209 -3.81 -10.04 -5.01
N PRO A 210 -3.33 -9.33 -6.04
CA PRO A 210 -2.98 -9.93 -7.33
C PRO A 210 -2.10 -11.19 -7.23
N GLY A 211 -2.67 -12.34 -7.58
CA GLY A 211 -1.97 -13.63 -7.56
C GLY A 211 -1.84 -14.29 -6.18
N ALA A 212 -2.69 -13.93 -5.22
CA ALA A 212 -2.91 -14.74 -4.02
C ALA A 212 -3.46 -16.14 -4.37
N ASP A 213 -3.41 -17.08 -3.43
CA ASP A 213 -4.11 -18.36 -3.60
C ASP A 213 -5.61 -18.14 -3.30
N GLU A 214 -6.48 -18.58 -4.18
CA GLU A 214 -7.94 -18.55 -3.98
C GLU A 214 -8.36 -19.38 -2.76
N LEU A 215 -9.19 -18.77 -1.92
CA LEU A 215 -9.88 -19.42 -0.81
C LEU A 215 -11.33 -19.56 -1.18
N CYS A 216 -11.99 -20.58 -0.63
CA CYS A 216 -13.42 -20.73 -0.84
C CYS A 216 -14.24 -19.94 0.18
N ASP A 217 -14.13 -18.62 0.16
CA ASP A 217 -14.83 -17.72 1.07
C ASP A 217 -15.80 -16.78 0.35
N GLY A 218 -15.96 -16.95 -0.97
CA GLY A 218 -16.81 -16.13 -1.81
C GLY A 218 -16.22 -14.76 -2.13
N LEU A 219 -14.91 -14.58 -1.91
CA LEU A 219 -14.15 -13.41 -2.30
C LEU A 219 -13.25 -13.77 -3.49
N ASP A 220 -12.82 -12.73 -4.21
CA ASP A 220 -11.82 -12.82 -5.28
C ASP A 220 -10.49 -12.51 -4.59
N ASN A 221 -9.74 -13.53 -4.17
CA ASN A 221 -8.51 -13.35 -3.41
C ASN A 221 -7.35 -12.96 -4.31
N ASP A 222 -7.35 -13.37 -5.57
CA ASP A 222 -6.25 -13.14 -6.50
C ASP A 222 -6.46 -11.93 -7.45
N CYS A 223 -7.58 -11.23 -7.27
CA CYS A 223 -8.01 -10.03 -8.00
C CYS A 223 -8.17 -10.24 -9.52
N ASP A 224 -8.47 -11.45 -9.99
CA ASP A 224 -8.62 -11.76 -11.41
C ASP A 224 -10.05 -11.54 -11.97
N GLN A 225 -10.98 -11.10 -11.12
CA GLN A 225 -12.42 -10.89 -11.36
C GLN A 225 -13.24 -12.17 -11.43
N THR A 226 -12.67 -13.30 -11.04
CA THR A 226 -13.38 -14.55 -10.78
C THR A 226 -13.32 -14.86 -9.29
N VAL A 227 -14.27 -15.65 -8.81
CA VAL A 227 -14.45 -15.88 -7.37
C VAL A 227 -14.37 -17.37 -7.14
N ASP A 228 -13.57 -17.78 -6.16
CA ASP A 228 -13.31 -19.15 -5.75
C ASP A 228 -12.83 -20.03 -6.94
N GLU A 229 -11.97 -19.48 -7.80
CA GLU A 229 -11.37 -20.19 -8.94
C GLU A 229 -10.17 -21.05 -8.49
N GLU A 230 -9.72 -22.02 -9.30
CA GLU A 230 -8.61 -22.94 -8.95
C GLU A 230 -8.79 -23.72 -7.62
N VAL A 231 -9.93 -23.58 -6.95
CA VAL A 231 -10.36 -24.38 -5.81
C VAL A 231 -11.02 -25.67 -6.31
N VAL A 232 -10.82 -26.76 -5.56
CA VAL A 232 -11.51 -28.02 -5.83
C VAL A 232 -12.97 -27.91 -5.42
N ILE A 233 -13.83 -27.56 -6.36
CA ILE A 233 -15.29 -27.62 -6.20
C ILE A 233 -15.74 -29.09 -6.32
N SER A 234 -16.39 -29.60 -5.28
CA SER A 234 -16.99 -30.94 -5.25
C SER A 234 -18.51 -30.83 -5.34
N ASP A 235 -19.14 -31.84 -5.92
CA ASP A 235 -20.60 -31.96 -5.92
C ASP A 235 -21.06 -32.70 -4.67
N TRP A 236 -22.04 -32.14 -3.97
CA TRP A 236 -22.63 -32.67 -2.76
C TRP A 236 -24.11 -33.00 -2.98
N TYR A 237 -24.52 -34.20 -2.58
CA TYR A 237 -25.88 -34.74 -2.77
C TYR A 237 -26.57 -34.86 -1.41
N THR A 238 -27.87 -34.62 -1.35
CA THR A 238 -28.60 -34.68 -0.06
C THR A 238 -28.44 -36.09 0.54
N ASP A 239 -28.14 -36.16 1.83
CA ASP A 239 -28.01 -37.41 2.60
C ASP A 239 -28.98 -37.31 3.79
N GLN A 240 -30.22 -37.77 3.58
CA GLN A 240 -31.30 -37.54 4.54
C GLN A 240 -31.30 -38.57 5.69
N ASP A 241 -30.83 -39.79 5.47
CA ASP A 241 -30.75 -40.82 6.51
C ASP A 241 -29.38 -40.90 7.23
N GLY A 242 -28.32 -40.33 6.64
CA GLY A 242 -27.01 -40.15 7.26
C GLY A 242 -26.06 -41.35 7.10
N ASP A 243 -26.25 -42.18 6.08
CA ASP A 243 -25.44 -43.37 5.84
C ASP A 243 -24.10 -43.08 5.09
N GLY A 244 -23.97 -41.87 4.54
CA GLY A 244 -22.80 -41.39 3.79
C GLY A 244 -22.87 -41.57 2.26
N TYR A 245 -24.00 -42.04 1.75
CA TYR A 245 -24.41 -42.01 0.34
C TYR A 245 -25.46 -40.91 0.17
N GLY A 246 -25.48 -40.31 -1.02
CA GLY A 246 -26.40 -39.20 -1.29
C GLY A 246 -27.43 -39.58 -2.35
N ASP A 247 -28.60 -38.98 -2.24
CA ASP A 247 -29.75 -39.19 -3.12
C ASP A 247 -29.38 -39.08 -4.61
N SER A 248 -29.51 -40.20 -5.33
CA SER A 248 -29.28 -40.30 -6.77
C SER A 248 -30.28 -39.54 -7.63
N ASP A 249 -31.46 -39.21 -7.09
CA ASP A 249 -32.47 -38.37 -7.73
C ASP A 249 -32.29 -36.87 -7.40
N SER A 250 -31.36 -36.52 -6.51
CA SER A 250 -31.09 -35.14 -6.13
C SER A 250 -30.16 -34.43 -7.12
N GLU A 251 -30.47 -33.16 -7.42
CA GLU A 251 -29.53 -32.29 -8.13
C GLU A 251 -28.41 -31.88 -7.17
N PRO A 252 -27.13 -32.07 -7.53
CA PRO A 252 -26.03 -31.77 -6.63
C PRO A 252 -25.90 -30.27 -6.35
N VAL A 253 -25.40 -29.96 -5.16
CA VAL A 253 -24.93 -28.62 -4.79
C VAL A 253 -23.41 -28.61 -4.92
N SER A 254 -22.90 -27.82 -5.86
CA SER A 254 -21.45 -27.64 -6.02
C SER A 254 -20.91 -26.73 -4.92
N SER A 255 -19.96 -27.24 -4.13
CA SER A 255 -19.24 -26.50 -3.10
C SER A 255 -17.85 -27.09 -2.88
N CYS A 256 -16.89 -26.23 -2.59
CA CYS A 256 -15.56 -26.58 -2.11
C CYS A 256 -15.57 -27.17 -0.69
N ASP A 257 -16.55 -26.78 0.13
CA ASP A 257 -16.67 -27.14 1.53
C ASP A 257 -17.71 -28.24 1.69
N GLU A 258 -17.54 -29.05 2.73
CA GLU A 258 -18.52 -30.06 3.11
C GLU A 258 -19.86 -29.41 3.45
N VAL A 259 -20.90 -29.78 2.70
CA VAL A 259 -22.26 -29.31 2.95
C VAL A 259 -22.89 -30.18 4.04
N PRO A 260 -23.29 -29.64 5.20
CA PRO A 260 -23.86 -30.47 6.27
C PRO A 260 -25.16 -31.18 5.83
N GLY A 261 -25.24 -32.49 6.06
CA GLY A 261 -26.38 -33.33 5.64
C GLY A 261 -26.32 -33.71 4.17
N SER A 262 -25.12 -33.90 3.64
CA SER A 262 -24.88 -34.30 2.25
C SER A 262 -23.71 -35.27 2.15
N ALA A 263 -23.66 -36.02 1.06
CA ALA A 263 -22.60 -36.96 0.73
C ALA A 263 -21.84 -36.53 -0.54
N PRO A 264 -20.56 -36.92 -0.72
CA PRO A 264 -19.74 -36.57 -1.89
C PRO A 264 -20.04 -37.44 -3.12
N ASN A 265 -21.17 -38.16 -3.13
CA ASN A 265 -21.61 -39.06 -4.17
C ASN A 265 -23.14 -39.06 -4.22
N GLY A 266 -23.72 -39.32 -5.40
CA GLY A 266 -25.16 -39.38 -5.63
C GLY A 266 -25.58 -40.81 -5.98
N ASP A 267 -25.14 -41.78 -5.18
CA ASP A 267 -25.25 -43.20 -5.50
C ASP A 267 -26.37 -43.91 -4.70
N ASP A 268 -27.11 -43.21 -3.84
CA ASP A 268 -28.21 -43.78 -3.04
C ASP A 268 -29.53 -43.83 -3.83
N CYS A 269 -30.15 -45.01 -3.90
CA CYS A 269 -31.42 -45.23 -4.58
C CYS A 269 -32.68 -45.09 -3.68
N ASP A 270 -32.54 -44.97 -2.36
CA ASP A 270 -33.59 -44.59 -1.40
C ASP A 270 -33.02 -43.87 -0.17
N ASP A 271 -32.72 -42.58 -0.33
CA ASP A 271 -32.14 -41.64 0.67
C ASP A 271 -32.93 -41.47 2.00
N GLN A 272 -33.99 -42.25 2.19
CA GLN A 272 -34.79 -42.27 3.42
C GLN A 272 -34.56 -43.53 4.26
N ASP A 273 -33.73 -44.46 3.81
CA ASP A 273 -33.53 -45.80 4.38
C ASP A 273 -32.04 -46.14 4.44
N GLU A 274 -31.41 -45.98 5.62
CA GLU A 274 -29.96 -46.18 5.87
C GLU A 274 -29.41 -47.58 5.51
N ASP A 275 -30.31 -48.53 5.20
CA ASP A 275 -30.00 -49.89 4.78
C ASP A 275 -30.06 -50.07 3.23
N ILE A 276 -30.26 -49.00 2.44
CA ILE A 276 -30.34 -49.02 0.97
C ILE A 276 -29.29 -48.07 0.38
N HIS A 277 -28.17 -48.62 -0.10
CA HIS A 277 -27.07 -47.88 -0.70
C HIS A 277 -26.05 -48.84 -1.38
N PRO A 278 -25.13 -48.41 -2.26
CA PRO A 278 -24.21 -49.24 -3.06
C PRO A 278 -23.32 -50.29 -2.36
N ASN A 279 -23.32 -50.34 -1.03
CA ASN A 279 -22.60 -51.32 -0.22
C ASN A 279 -23.47 -52.01 0.84
N ALA A 280 -24.79 -51.81 0.78
CA ALA A 280 -25.72 -52.49 1.65
C ALA A 280 -25.73 -54.00 1.36
N ILE A 281 -26.20 -54.75 2.35
CA ILE A 281 -26.40 -56.19 2.22
C ILE A 281 -27.77 -56.44 1.61
N GLU A 282 -27.82 -57.23 0.53
CA GLU A 282 -29.08 -57.69 -0.05
C GLU A 282 -29.82 -58.65 0.89
N TYR A 283 -31.07 -58.31 1.20
CA TYR A 283 -32.01 -59.17 1.91
C TYR A 283 -33.06 -59.72 0.95
N CYS A 284 -33.66 -60.85 1.31
CA CYS A 284 -34.73 -61.43 0.51
C CYS A 284 -36.08 -60.76 0.81
N ASP A 285 -36.24 -59.52 0.35
CA ASP A 285 -37.42 -58.69 0.61
C ASP A 285 -37.93 -57.92 -0.64
N TYR A 286 -37.41 -58.25 -1.83
CA TYR A 286 -37.70 -57.60 -3.12
C TYR A 286 -37.26 -56.14 -3.22
N LYS A 287 -36.42 -55.65 -2.30
CA LYS A 287 -35.71 -54.38 -2.46
C LYS A 287 -34.36 -54.62 -3.13
N ASP A 288 -33.91 -53.62 -3.88
CA ASP A 288 -32.52 -53.51 -4.34
C ASP A 288 -31.81 -52.67 -3.29
N SER A 289 -31.35 -53.32 -2.22
CA SER A 289 -30.67 -52.65 -1.12
C SER A 289 -29.31 -52.11 -1.57
N ASN A 290 -28.61 -52.78 -2.49
CA ASN A 290 -27.27 -52.36 -2.92
C ASN A 290 -27.24 -51.46 -4.17
N CYS A 291 -28.40 -50.96 -4.61
CA CYS A 291 -28.58 -50.05 -5.74
C CYS A 291 -27.86 -50.49 -7.03
N ASN A 292 -27.71 -51.80 -7.27
CA ASN A 292 -27.01 -52.32 -8.44
C ASN A 292 -27.94 -52.56 -9.65
N GLY A 293 -29.24 -52.33 -9.48
CA GLY A 293 -30.28 -52.52 -10.49
C GLY A 293 -30.80 -53.95 -10.58
N GLU A 294 -30.35 -54.86 -9.73
CA GLU A 294 -30.81 -56.24 -9.59
C GLU A 294 -31.56 -56.40 -8.27
N ILE A 295 -32.76 -56.94 -8.33
CA ILE A 295 -33.49 -57.37 -7.13
C ILE A 295 -32.93 -58.74 -6.69
N VAL A 296 -32.42 -58.87 -5.46
CA VAL A 296 -31.97 -60.14 -4.85
C VAL A 296 -31.15 -60.99 -5.84
N ASP A 297 -29.93 -60.56 -6.16
CA ASP A 297 -29.00 -61.34 -6.96
C ASP A 297 -28.54 -62.60 -6.20
N HIS A 298 -28.71 -63.77 -6.82
CA HIS A 298 -28.07 -65.05 -6.47
C HIS A 298 -28.69 -65.94 -5.37
N TYR A 299 -30.00 -65.93 -5.15
CA TYR A 299 -30.68 -67.09 -4.55
C TYR A 299 -31.27 -68.02 -5.62
N LEU A 300 -31.30 -69.32 -5.32
CA LEU A 300 -31.88 -70.34 -6.21
C LEU A 300 -33.38 -70.06 -6.41
N ASP A 301 -33.81 -70.16 -7.66
CA ASP A 301 -35.21 -70.26 -8.12
C ASP A 301 -35.35 -71.71 -8.58
N ASP A 302 -35.67 -72.60 -7.64
CA ASP A 302 -35.60 -74.04 -7.87
C ASP A 302 -36.77 -74.57 -8.74
N ASP A 303 -37.90 -73.85 -8.78
CA ASP A 303 -39.09 -74.25 -9.54
C ASP A 303 -39.26 -73.48 -10.87
N GLY A 304 -38.52 -72.39 -11.05
CA GLY A 304 -38.44 -71.60 -12.28
C GLY A 304 -39.65 -70.68 -12.50
N ASP A 305 -40.40 -70.34 -11.46
CA ASP A 305 -41.57 -69.48 -11.53
C ASP A 305 -41.22 -67.97 -11.58
N GLY A 306 -39.96 -67.64 -11.33
CA GLY A 306 -39.43 -66.28 -11.29
C GLY A 306 -39.46 -65.62 -9.90
N ARG A 307 -39.73 -66.37 -8.82
CA ARG A 307 -39.60 -65.96 -7.42
C ARG A 307 -38.41 -66.67 -6.77
N PRO A 308 -37.54 -65.96 -6.01
CA PRO A 308 -36.48 -66.61 -5.24
C PRO A 308 -37.06 -67.49 -4.12
N ASN A 309 -36.47 -68.67 -3.89
CA ASN A 309 -36.88 -69.62 -2.84
C ASN A 309 -36.99 -69.04 -1.41
N CYS A 310 -36.39 -67.89 -1.15
CA CYS A 310 -36.39 -67.26 0.18
C CYS A 310 -37.65 -66.41 0.47
N VAL A 311 -38.48 -66.17 -0.55
CA VAL A 311 -39.79 -65.48 -0.48
C VAL A 311 -40.91 -66.30 -1.12
N ASP A 312 -40.58 -67.52 -1.55
CA ASP A 312 -41.51 -68.49 -2.09
C ASP A 312 -41.68 -69.64 -1.09
N ASP A 313 -42.92 -69.82 -0.60
CA ASP A 313 -43.29 -70.93 0.29
C ASP A 313 -43.52 -72.23 -0.50
N ASP A 314 -43.59 -72.16 -1.84
CA ASP A 314 -43.83 -73.28 -2.74
C ASP A 314 -42.51 -73.93 -3.22
N THR A 315 -41.54 -74.10 -2.31
CA THR A 315 -40.22 -74.72 -2.61
C THR A 315 -40.34 -76.20 -2.98
N GLY A 316 -40.93 -76.52 -4.13
CA GLY A 316 -40.83 -77.80 -4.83
C GLY A 316 -41.11 -79.09 -4.04
N ASP A 317 -41.80 -79.03 -2.89
CA ASP A 317 -42.15 -80.20 -2.08
C ASP A 317 -43.52 -80.78 -2.52
N ASP A 318 -43.73 -80.82 -3.83
CA ASP A 318 -44.63 -81.77 -4.49
C ASP A 318 -43.94 -83.13 -4.52
N ASP A 319 -43.77 -83.71 -3.33
CA ASP A 319 -43.47 -85.12 -3.10
C ASP A 319 -44.60 -85.99 -3.67
N ASP A 320 -44.61 -86.18 -4.99
CA ASP A 320 -45.52 -87.10 -5.70
C ASP A 320 -44.75 -88.05 -6.64
N SER A 321 -43.54 -88.46 -6.25
CA SER A 321 -42.86 -89.58 -6.92
C SER A 321 -42.11 -90.49 -5.94
N ALA A 322 -42.75 -90.83 -4.83
CA ALA A 322 -42.39 -92.00 -4.04
C ALA A 322 -43.63 -92.66 -3.40
N GLY A 323 -44.16 -93.70 -4.06
CA GLY A 323 -45.01 -94.69 -3.38
C GLY A 323 -46.33 -95.03 -4.05
N ASP A 324 -46.33 -95.45 -5.32
CA ASP A 324 -47.40 -96.34 -5.82
C ASP A 324 -47.08 -97.76 -5.32
N ASP A 325 -47.41 -97.97 -4.06
CA ASP A 325 -47.37 -99.25 -3.37
C ASP A 325 -48.58 -100.08 -3.82
N ASP A 326 -48.28 -101.35 -4.10
CA ASP A 326 -49.25 -102.42 -4.30
C ASP A 326 -50.38 -102.40 -3.25
N ASP A 327 -51.65 -102.21 -3.66
CA ASP A 327 -52.71 -103.11 -3.17
C ASP A 327 -53.98 -103.06 -4.02
N ALA A 328 -54.15 -104.12 -4.81
CA ALA A 328 -55.44 -104.54 -5.33
C ALA A 328 -55.80 -105.85 -4.64
N GLY A 329 -56.73 -105.81 -3.69
CA GLY A 329 -57.27 -107.03 -3.08
C GLY A 329 -58.17 -106.80 -1.86
N ASP A 330 -59.46 -106.63 -2.13
CA ASP A 330 -60.60 -107.23 -1.44
C ASP A 330 -60.72 -107.25 0.11
N ASP A 331 -61.92 -106.81 0.51
CA ASP A 331 -62.78 -107.30 1.59
C ASP A 331 -62.83 -106.56 2.96
N ASP A 332 -64.08 -106.17 3.25
CA ASP A 332 -64.76 -106.03 4.56
C ASP A 332 -64.35 -104.86 5.48
N ASP A 333 -65.21 -104.18 6.24
CA ASP A 333 -66.66 -104.09 6.42
C ASP A 333 -66.83 -103.08 7.58
N SER A 334 -67.79 -102.16 7.47
CA SER A 334 -68.51 -101.48 8.57
C SER A 334 -67.84 -100.48 9.54
N GLY A 335 -68.56 -99.38 9.80
CA GLY A 335 -68.55 -98.62 11.06
C GLY A 335 -68.17 -97.14 10.88
N ASP A 336 -69.04 -96.28 10.37
CA ASP A 336 -70.14 -95.57 11.08
C ASP A 336 -69.67 -94.64 12.23
N ASP A 337 -70.30 -93.46 12.23
CA ASP A 337 -70.47 -92.45 13.28
C ASP A 337 -69.42 -91.31 13.30
N ASP A 338 -69.68 -90.15 12.69
CA ASP A 338 -70.67 -89.08 12.99
C ASP A 338 -70.16 -88.01 13.98
N ASP A 339 -70.51 -86.77 13.62
CA ASP A 339 -70.68 -85.55 14.44
C ASP A 339 -69.44 -84.86 15.03
N SER A 340 -69.03 -83.66 14.58
CA SER A 340 -69.71 -82.33 14.51
C SER A 340 -69.56 -81.48 15.77
N GLY A 341 -69.37 -80.18 15.57
CA GLY A 341 -69.59 -79.11 16.55
C GLY A 341 -68.27 -78.48 17.00
N ASP A 342 -67.83 -77.37 16.39
CA ASP A 342 -68.34 -76.00 16.61
C ASP A 342 -68.45 -75.66 18.10
N ASP A 343 -67.69 -74.64 18.53
CA ASP A 343 -68.25 -73.46 19.18
C ASP A 343 -67.16 -72.45 19.56
N ASP A 344 -67.36 -71.25 18.99
CA ASP A 344 -66.99 -69.91 19.41
C ASP A 344 -66.69 -69.70 20.92
N ASP A 345 -65.75 -68.79 21.25
CA ASP A 345 -66.14 -67.47 21.80
C ASP A 345 -64.94 -66.57 22.13
N SER A 346 -65.04 -65.34 21.61
CA SER A 346 -64.94 -64.03 22.28
C SER A 346 -64.01 -63.82 23.49
#